data_AF-A0A1X8WGM7-F1
#
_entry.id   AF-A0A1X8WGM7-F1
#
_cell.length_a   1.000
_cell.length_b   1.000
_cell.length_c   1.000
_cell.angle_alpha   90.00
_cell.angle_beta   90.00
_cell.angle_gamma   90.00
#
_symmetry.space_group_name_H-M   'P 1'
#
loop_
_entity.id
_entity.type
_entity.pdbx_description
1 polymer ?
#
loop_
_entity_poly.entity_id
_entity_poly.type
_entity_poly.pdbx_seq_one_letter_code
_entity_poly.pdbx_strand_id
1 'polypeptide(L)' 'MKKTRYTEEQIAFALKQAETGTRVGEVCRKMGISEATFYIYGLPPFCKY' A
#
# COMPACT_ATOMS: atom_id res chain seq x y z
N MET A 1 7.36 -18.36 5.21
CA MET A 1 7.07 -16.95 4.89
C MET A 1 5.56 -16.77 4.93
N LYS A 2 5.01 -15.88 5.78
CA LYS A 2 3.57 -15.60 5.78
C LYS A 2 3.21 -15.13 4.37
N LYS A 3 2.27 -15.81 3.69
CA LYS A 3 1.74 -15.33 2.41
C LYS A 3 1.22 -13.92 2.65
N THR A 4 1.93 -12.91 2.15
CA THR A 4 1.39 -11.55 2.12
C THR A 4 0.15 -11.60 1.25
N ARG A 5 -0.93 -10.97 1.74
CA ARG A 5 -2.23 -10.98 1.06
C ARG A 5 -2.18 -10.30 -0.31
N TYR A 6 -1.13 -9.51 -0.55
CA TYR A 6 -0.85 -8.76 -1.77
C TYR A 6 0.60 -9.02 -2.20
N THR A 7 0.84 -8.99 -3.51
CA THR A 7 2.18 -9.09 -4.09
C THR A 7 2.93 -7.76 -3.96
N GLU A 8 4.26 -7.80 -4.06
CA GLU A 8 5.07 -6.57 -4.05
C GLU A 8 4.72 -5.66 -5.24
N GLU A 9 4.39 -6.22 -6.41
CA GLU A 9 3.99 -5.40 -7.56
C GLU A 9 2.66 -4.66 -7.29
N GLN A 10 1.70 -5.32 -6.63
CA GLN A 10 0.43 -4.68 -6.26
C GLN A 10 0.64 -3.52 -5.28
N ILE A 11 1.54 -3.70 -4.31
CA ILE A 11 1.88 -2.66 -3.34
C ILE A 11 2.60 -1.49 -4.03
N ALA A 12 3.60 -1.78 -4.87
CA ALA A 12 4.32 -0.76 -5.63
C ALA A 12 3.39 0.04 -6.56
N PHE A 13 2.44 -0.64 -7.20
CA PHE A 13 1.44 0.00 -8.05
C PHE A 13 0.50 0.94 -7.26
N ALA A 14 0.10 0.56 -6.05
CA ALA A 14 -0.70 1.42 -5.19
C ALA A 14 0.06 2.67 -4.74
N LEU A 15 1.32 2.52 -4.32
CA LEU A 15 2.17 3.65 -3.94
C LEU A 15 2.38 4.62 -5.12
N LYS A 16 2.66 4.08 -6.31
CA LYS A 16 2.82 4.89 -7.53
C LYS A 16 1.56 5.65 -7.91
N GLN A 17 0.38 5.07 -7.75
CA GLN A 17 -0.87 5.80 -8.01
C GLN A 17 -1.02 7.02 -7.08
N ALA A 18 -0.66 6.89 -5.81
CA ALA A 18 -0.68 8.01 -4.88
C ALA A 18 0.37 9.09 -5.24
N GLU A 19 1.57 8.70 -5.67
CA GLU A 19 2.59 9.63 -6.16
C GLU A 19 2.15 10.40 -7.41
N THR A 20 1.40 9.76 -8.31
CA THR A 20 0.84 10.41 -9.51
C THR A 20 -0.35 11.33 -9.22
N GLY A 21 -0.70 11.54 -7.95
CA GLY A 21 -1.74 12.48 -7.53
C GLY A 21 -3.13 11.86 -7.31
N THR A 22 -3.26 10.53 -7.38
CA THR A 22 -4.51 9.85 -7.01
C THR A 22 -4.69 9.93 -5.49
N ARG A 23 -5.89 10.30 -5.01
CA ARG A 23 -6.15 10.34 -3.56
C ARG A 23 -5.98 8.95 -2.95
N VAL A 24 -5.26 8.87 -1.83
CA VAL A 24 -5.01 7.63 -1.09
C VAL A 24 -6.30 6.87 -0.79
N GLY A 25 -7.38 7.57 -0.42
CA GLY A 25 -8.69 6.96 -0.18
C GLY A 25 -9.29 6.25 -1.41
N GLU A 26 -9.03 6.75 -2.62
CA GLU A 26 -9.47 6.09 -3.86
C GLU A 26 -8.63 4.86 -4.17
N VAL A 27 -7.31 4.96 -3.97
CA VAL A 27 -6.39 3.83 -4.10
C VAL A 27 -6.77 2.71 -3.13
N CYS A 28 -7.07 3.06 -1.87
CA CYS A 28 -7.50 2.13 -0.84
C CYS A 28 -8.84 1.46 -1.17
N ARG A 29 -9.82 2.21 -1.68
CA ARG A 29 -11.11 1.67 -2.15
C ARG A 29 -10.95 0.71 -3.32
N LYS A 30 -10.11 1.04 -4.30
CA LYS A 30 -9.84 0.17 -5.48
C LYS A 30 -9.11 -1.12 -5.10
N MET A 31 -8.17 -1.03 -4.17
CA MET A 31 -7.38 -2.17 -3.69
C MET A 31 -8.09 -3.01 -2.62
N GLY A 32 -9.18 -2.50 -2.04
CA GLY A 32 -9.88 -3.14 -0.92
C GLY A 32 -9.06 -3.17 0.38
N ILE A 33 -8.21 -2.17 0.59
CA ILE A 33 -7.37 -2.03 1.79
C ILE A 33 -7.78 -0.82 2.62
N SER A 34 -7.41 -0.82 3.90
CA SER A 34 -7.54 0.37 4.74
C SER A 34 -6.39 1.36 4.47
N GLU A 35 -6.62 2.65 4.71
CA GLU A 35 -5.55 3.66 4.62
C GLU A 35 -4.39 3.36 5.58
N ALA A 36 -4.68 2.81 6.76
CA ALA A 36 -3.65 2.36 7.70
C ALA A 36 -2.71 1.32 7.04
N THR A 37 -3.28 0.36 6.30
CA THR A 37 -2.50 -0.64 5.55
C THR A 37 -1.64 0.01 4.47
N PHE A 38 -2.19 1.00 3.75
CA PHE A 38 -1.44 1.76 2.75
C PHE A 38 -0.21 2.46 3.35
N TYR A 39 -0.36 3.13 4.50
CA TYR A 39 0.76 3.77 5.19
C TYR A 39 1.78 2.77 5.76
N ILE A 40 1.35 1.57 6.18
CA ILE A 40 2.26 0.48 6.60
C ILE A 40 3.15 -0.01 5.42
N TYR A 41 2.70 0.14 4.18
CA TYR A 41 3.53 -0.17 3.00
C TYR A 41 4.53 0.94 2.66
N GLY A 42 4.17 2.20 2.87
CA GLY A 42 5.07 3.35 2.64
C GLY A 42 6.07 3.60 3.77
N LEU A 43 5.85 3.03 4.95
CA LEU A 43 6.80 3.13 6.06
C LEU A 43 8.09 2.34 5.76
N PRO A 44 9.27 2.92 6.04
CA PRO A 44 10.54 2.21 5.96
C PRO A 44 10.48 0.88 6.73
N PRO A 45 11.21 -0.16 6.27
CA PRO A 45 11.19 -1.50 6.89
C PRO A 45 11.57 -1.52 8.38
N PHE A 46 12.19 -0.44 8.89
CA PHE A 46 12.51 -0.24 10.31
C PHE A 46 11.28 -0.09 11.22
N CYS A 47 10.09 0.22 10.70
CA CYS A 47 8.86 0.29 11.51
C CYS A 47 8.07 -1.02 11.54
N LYS A 48 8.57 -2.09 10.92
CA LYS A 48 7.94 -3.43 10.92
C LYS A 48 8.53 -4.39 11.96
N TYR A 49 9.49 -3.94 12.77
CA TYR A 49 10.12 -4.69 13.85
C TYR A 49 10.05 -3.94 15.16
#